data_AF-A0A3N5Z427-F1
#
_entry.id   AF-A0A3N5Z427-F1
#
_cell.length_a   1.000
_cell.length_b   1.000
_cell.length_c   1.000
_cell.angle_alpha   90.00
_cell.angle_beta   90.00
_cell.angle_gamma   90.00
#
_symmetry.space_group_name_H-M   'P 1'
#
loop_
_entity.id
_entity.type
_entity.pdbx_description
1 polymer ?
#
loop_
_entity_poly.entity_id
_entity_poly.type
_entity_poly.pdbx_seq_one_letter_code
_entity_poly.pdbx_strand_id
1 'polypeptide(L)'
;MKADVVISALGQEVELDGDVSDIELSRSKTIVCDMKTGQCGEGVFAGGDAVTGANNLISAVAWGKKAAVSIDKFLAGEEATLNYEPDPVAVKPEIVLQRAGNQPRQGRMPLSMRAAKVRKKDFGIYADTMTEEEAKAEAGRCLNCGCGIACGACYRVCMSMAISMKDGHYVIDREKCHACGMCFRRCPNMNIEMVKT
;
A
#
# COMPACT_ATOMS: atom_id res chain seq x y z
N MET A 1 9.94 35.67 -15.79
CA MET A 1 10.71 34.44 -16.12
C MET A 1 10.60 34.24 -17.63
N LYS A 2 11.71 34.03 -18.37
CA LYS A 2 11.63 33.71 -19.82
C LYS A 2 11.47 32.19 -19.97
N ALA A 3 10.49 31.74 -20.75
CA ALA A 3 10.25 30.33 -21.06
C ALA A 3 9.87 30.19 -22.55
N ASP A 4 10.34 29.10 -23.19
CA ASP A 4 10.02 28.79 -24.59
C ASP A 4 8.65 28.08 -24.73
N VAL A 5 8.24 27.32 -23.71
CA VAL A 5 6.98 26.57 -23.66
C VAL A 5 6.39 26.68 -22.26
N VAL A 6 5.10 26.96 -22.19
CA VAL A 6 4.31 26.96 -20.95
C VAL A 6 3.27 25.86 -21.08
N ILE A 7 3.33 24.86 -20.18
CA ILE A 7 2.31 23.82 -20.07
C ILE A 7 1.45 24.19 -18.87
N SER A 8 0.19 24.52 -19.12
CA SER A 8 -0.76 24.80 -18.03
C SER A 8 -1.21 23.48 -17.41
N ALA A 9 -0.95 23.30 -16.12
CA ALA A 9 -1.47 22.17 -15.35
C ALA A 9 -2.91 22.48 -14.94
N LEU A 10 -3.85 22.27 -15.86
CA LEU A 10 -5.27 22.44 -15.59
C LEU A 10 -5.77 21.30 -14.69
N GLY A 11 -6.60 21.67 -13.72
CA GLY A 11 -7.32 20.69 -12.89
C GLY A 11 -8.50 20.07 -13.62
N GLN A 12 -9.31 19.32 -12.88
CA GLN A 12 -10.56 18.73 -13.36
C GLN A 12 -11.71 19.25 -12.50
N GLU A 13 -12.89 19.38 -13.12
CA GLU A 13 -14.15 19.66 -12.44
C GLU A 13 -15.17 18.58 -12.78
N VAL A 14 -16.14 18.37 -11.89
CA VAL A 14 -17.22 17.42 -12.12
C VAL A 14 -18.22 18.06 -13.07
N GLU A 15 -18.45 17.41 -14.20
CA GLU A 15 -19.54 17.72 -15.11
C GLU A 15 -20.73 16.83 -14.76
N LEU A 16 -21.83 17.45 -14.36
CA LEU A 16 -23.09 16.77 -14.08
C LEU A 16 -24.02 17.01 -15.27
N ASP A 17 -24.25 15.97 -16.06
CA ASP A 17 -25.20 15.99 -17.18
C ASP A 17 -26.49 15.28 -16.73
N GLY A 18 -27.63 16.00 -16.79
CA GLY A 18 -28.94 15.54 -16.33
C GLY A 18 -29.54 16.32 -15.16
N ASP A 19 -30.75 15.92 -14.76
CA ASP A 19 -31.45 16.51 -13.62
C ASP A 19 -30.95 15.88 -12.30
N VAL A 20 -30.27 16.70 -11.50
CA VAL A 20 -29.72 16.35 -10.18
C VAL A 20 -30.33 17.23 -9.08
N SER A 21 -31.51 17.81 -9.32
CA SER A 21 -32.16 18.73 -8.38
C SER A 21 -32.44 18.13 -7.00
N ASP A 22 -32.66 16.82 -6.94
CA ASP A 22 -32.89 16.06 -5.70
C ASP A 22 -31.59 15.54 -5.04
N ILE A 23 -30.42 15.81 -5.63
CA ILE A 23 -29.12 15.36 -5.11
C ILE A 23 -28.38 16.55 -4.50
N GLU A 24 -27.97 16.42 -3.24
CA GLU A 24 -27.18 17.46 -2.58
C GLU A 24 -25.77 17.57 -3.18
N LEU A 25 -25.38 18.79 -3.53
CA LEU A 25 -24.05 19.09 -4.07
C LEU A 25 -23.22 19.93 -3.10
N SER A 26 -21.92 19.64 -3.06
CA SER A 26 -20.94 20.41 -2.30
C SER A 26 -20.65 21.75 -2.98
N ARG A 27 -19.92 22.62 -2.28
CA ARG A 27 -19.41 23.90 -2.85
C ARG A 27 -18.55 23.71 -4.09
N SER A 28 -17.92 22.54 -4.24
CA SER A 28 -17.08 22.19 -5.38
C SER A 28 -17.84 21.47 -6.50
N LYS A 29 -19.19 21.50 -6.46
CA LYS A 29 -20.08 20.79 -7.40
C LYS A 29 -19.90 19.26 -7.42
N THR A 30 -19.38 18.69 -6.33
CA THR A 30 -19.34 17.23 -6.15
C THR A 30 -20.60 16.74 -5.45
N ILE A 31 -21.02 15.51 -5.68
CA ILE A 31 -22.16 14.86 -5.04
C ILE A 31 -21.84 14.59 -3.57
N VAL A 32 -22.72 15.02 -2.67
CA VAL A 32 -22.66 14.68 -1.25
C VAL A 32 -23.30 13.31 -1.04
N CYS A 33 -22.58 12.39 -0.41
CA CYS A 33 -23.06 11.05 -0.13
C CYS A 33 -22.52 10.53 1.20
N ASP A 34 -23.09 9.43 1.71
CA ASP A 34 -22.51 8.68 2.81
C ASP A 34 -21.13 8.13 2.42
N MET A 35 -20.10 8.39 3.24
CA MET A 35 -18.72 8.03 2.90
C MET A 35 -18.42 6.54 3.00
N LYS A 36 -19.26 5.76 3.66
CA LYS A 36 -19.14 4.30 3.83
C LYS A 36 -19.89 3.53 2.77
N THR A 37 -21.04 4.04 2.29
CA THR A 37 -21.90 3.34 1.32
C THR A 37 -21.96 4.01 -0.06
N GLY A 38 -21.65 5.30 -0.15
CA GLY A 38 -21.82 6.07 -1.39
C GLY A 38 -23.28 6.42 -1.70
N GLN A 39 -24.20 6.17 -0.78
CA GLN A 39 -25.60 6.54 -0.96
C GLN A 39 -25.79 8.05 -0.86
N CYS A 40 -26.46 8.64 -1.85
CA CYS A 40 -26.76 10.08 -1.94
C CYS A 40 -28.26 10.38 -2.12
N GLY A 41 -29.09 9.34 -2.09
CA GLY A 41 -30.55 9.41 -2.16
C GLY A 41 -31.16 8.01 -2.01
N GLU A 42 -32.49 7.91 -2.01
CA GLU A 42 -33.16 6.60 -2.01
C GLU A 42 -32.90 5.88 -3.34
N GLY A 43 -32.19 4.75 -3.30
CA GLY A 43 -31.79 4.02 -4.50
C GLY A 43 -30.72 4.71 -5.37
N VAL A 44 -30.16 5.84 -4.93
CA VAL A 44 -29.15 6.61 -5.68
C VAL A 44 -27.79 6.50 -4.99
N PHE A 45 -26.77 6.11 -5.76
CA PHE A 45 -25.41 5.88 -5.28
C PHE A 45 -24.40 6.60 -6.19
N ALA A 46 -23.37 7.17 -5.59
CA ALA A 46 -22.30 7.89 -6.27
C ALA A 46 -20.93 7.47 -5.72
N GLY A 47 -19.88 7.70 -6.52
CA GLY A 47 -18.52 7.36 -6.13
C GLY A 47 -17.48 7.98 -7.06
N GLY A 48 -16.21 7.87 -6.66
CA GLY A 48 -15.07 8.38 -7.40
C GLY A 48 -14.98 9.90 -7.37
N ASP A 49 -14.55 10.49 -8.47
CA ASP A 49 -14.29 11.93 -8.57
C ASP A 49 -15.59 12.75 -8.51
N ALA A 50 -16.72 12.16 -8.89
CA ALA A 50 -18.04 12.79 -8.72
C ALA A 50 -18.35 13.11 -7.25
N VAL A 51 -17.78 12.36 -6.31
CA VAL A 51 -17.94 12.57 -4.85
C VAL A 51 -16.74 13.30 -4.26
N THR A 52 -15.52 12.83 -4.57
CA THR A 52 -14.30 13.30 -3.91
C THR A 52 -13.59 14.46 -4.63
N GLY A 53 -14.03 14.82 -5.83
CA GLY A 53 -13.27 15.66 -6.76
C GLY A 53 -12.09 14.90 -7.38
N ALA A 54 -11.26 15.59 -8.16
CA ALA A 54 -10.11 15.00 -8.83
C ALA A 54 -9.22 14.20 -7.85
N ASN A 55 -9.16 12.88 -8.05
CA ASN A 55 -8.41 11.99 -7.18
C ASN A 55 -7.66 10.93 -7.99
N ASN A 56 -7.01 9.99 -7.32
CA ASN A 56 -6.29 8.92 -7.98
C ASN A 56 -7.25 7.80 -8.43
N LEU A 57 -6.87 7.12 -9.52
CA LEU A 57 -7.64 6.01 -10.10
C LEU A 57 -7.98 4.90 -9.10
N ILE A 58 -7.06 4.61 -8.15
CA ILE A 58 -7.25 3.54 -7.16
C ILE A 58 -8.44 3.89 -6.25
N SER A 59 -8.55 5.15 -5.83
CA SER A 59 -9.69 5.65 -5.06
C SER A 59 -10.99 5.55 -5.85
N ALA A 60 -11.00 5.88 -7.14
CA ALA A 60 -12.20 5.73 -7.98
C ALA A 60 -12.67 4.26 -8.08
N VAL A 61 -11.74 3.31 -8.28
CA VAL A 61 -12.05 1.87 -8.29
C VAL A 61 -12.59 1.41 -6.92
N ALA A 62 -11.99 1.87 -5.82
CA ALA A 62 -12.47 1.54 -4.47
C ALA A 62 -13.90 2.02 -4.24
N TRP A 63 -14.24 3.22 -4.71
CA TRP A 63 -15.60 3.75 -4.67
C TRP A 63 -16.57 2.94 -5.53
N GLY A 64 -16.17 2.49 -6.73
CA GLY A 64 -16.99 1.62 -7.57
C GLY A 64 -17.33 0.31 -6.88
N LYS A 65 -16.34 -0.35 -6.25
CA LYS A 65 -16.58 -1.56 -5.44
C LYS A 65 -17.55 -1.31 -4.29
N LYS A 66 -17.36 -0.21 -3.56
CA LYS A 66 -18.22 0.18 -2.44
C LYS A 66 -19.66 0.39 -2.88
N ALA A 67 -19.88 1.19 -3.93
CA ALA A 67 -21.21 1.45 -4.47
C ALA A 67 -21.87 0.15 -4.95
N ALA A 68 -21.14 -0.75 -5.60
CA ALA A 68 -21.66 -2.05 -6.02
C ALA A 68 -22.18 -2.90 -4.84
N VAL A 69 -21.44 -2.94 -3.72
CA VAL A 69 -21.88 -3.62 -2.49
C VAL A 69 -23.15 -2.97 -1.94
N SER A 70 -23.22 -1.63 -1.93
CA SER A 70 -24.39 -0.90 -1.42
C SER A 70 -25.62 -1.10 -2.29
N ILE A 71 -25.47 -1.10 -3.60
CA ILE A 71 -26.54 -1.39 -4.57
C ILE A 71 -27.06 -2.81 -4.39
N ASP A 72 -26.17 -3.81 -4.29
CA ASP A 72 -26.55 -5.21 -4.07
C ASP A 72 -27.34 -5.37 -2.77
N LYS A 73 -26.86 -4.77 -1.66
CA LYS A 73 -27.57 -4.78 -0.37
C LYS A 73 -28.89 -4.02 -0.39
N PHE A 74 -28.99 -2.94 -1.17
CA PHE A 74 -30.24 -2.19 -1.31
C PHE A 74 -31.29 -2.97 -2.10
N LEU A 75 -30.90 -3.65 -3.18
CA LEU A 75 -31.82 -4.41 -4.05
C LEU A 75 -32.21 -5.77 -3.47
N ALA A 76 -31.27 -6.51 -2.91
CA ALA A 76 -31.47 -7.89 -2.47
C ALA A 76 -31.70 -8.03 -0.95
N GLY A 77 -31.45 -6.98 -0.17
CA GLY A 77 -31.62 -7.02 1.29
C GLY A 77 -30.79 -8.13 1.93
N GLU A 78 -31.46 -9.09 2.56
CA GLU A 78 -30.83 -10.24 3.22
C GLU A 78 -30.21 -11.26 2.24
N GLU A 79 -30.63 -11.26 0.98
CA GLU A 79 -30.12 -12.16 -0.07
C GLU A 79 -28.88 -11.61 -0.79
N ALA A 80 -28.38 -10.44 -0.37
CA ALA A 80 -27.21 -9.80 -0.96
C ALA A 80 -25.96 -10.69 -0.88
N THR A 81 -25.21 -10.75 -1.98
CA THR A 81 -24.05 -11.64 -2.14
C THR A 81 -22.72 -10.91 -1.91
N LEU A 82 -22.71 -9.59 -2.07
CA LEU A 82 -21.53 -8.76 -1.93
C LEU A 82 -21.37 -8.24 -0.49
N ASN A 83 -20.12 -8.11 -0.07
CA ASN A 83 -19.74 -7.61 1.25
C ASN A 83 -18.68 -6.52 1.15
N TYR A 84 -18.73 -5.58 2.10
CA TYR A 84 -17.72 -4.53 2.18
C TYR A 84 -16.38 -5.15 2.55
N GLU A 85 -15.35 -4.81 1.80
CA GLU A 85 -13.98 -5.12 2.20
C GLU A 85 -13.66 -4.32 3.47
N PRO A 86 -13.09 -4.96 4.52
CA PRO A 86 -12.68 -4.24 5.71
C PRO A 86 -11.57 -3.26 5.36
N ASP A 87 -11.58 -2.09 5.99
CA ASP A 87 -10.49 -1.13 5.84
C ASP A 87 -9.16 -1.80 6.23
N PRO A 88 -8.11 -1.67 5.40
CA PRO A 88 -6.82 -2.23 5.76
C PRO A 88 -6.32 -1.56 7.05
N VAL A 89 -5.91 -2.37 8.01
CA VAL A 89 -5.32 -1.87 9.25
C VAL A 89 -3.96 -1.25 8.93
N ALA A 90 -3.94 0.07 8.76
CA ALA A 90 -2.72 0.82 8.54
C ALA A 90 -1.92 0.90 9.84
N VAL A 91 -0.73 0.31 9.86
CA VAL A 91 0.24 0.48 10.95
C VAL A 91 1.11 1.68 10.64
N LYS A 92 1.34 2.53 11.65
CA LYS A 92 2.24 3.69 11.53
C LYS A 92 3.64 3.25 11.05
N PRO A 93 4.18 3.84 9.97
CA PRO A 93 5.50 3.48 9.44
C PRO A 93 6.61 3.52 10.49
N GLU A 94 6.55 4.45 11.45
CA GLU A 94 7.56 4.58 12.50
C GLU A 94 7.62 3.33 13.38
N ILE A 95 6.48 2.72 13.69
CA ILE A 95 6.38 1.49 14.49
C ILE A 95 6.93 0.30 13.69
N VAL A 96 6.67 0.26 12.39
CA VAL A 96 7.17 -0.80 11.50
C VAL A 96 8.69 -0.69 11.36
N LEU A 97 9.21 0.51 11.13
CA LEU A 97 10.65 0.75 10.95
C LEU A 97 11.48 0.46 12.22
N GLN A 98 10.90 0.53 13.41
CA GLN A 98 11.56 0.07 14.65
C GLN A 98 11.86 -1.44 14.68
N ARG A 99 11.23 -2.23 13.81
CA ARG A 99 11.49 -3.69 13.67
C ARG A 99 12.76 -3.97 12.86
N ALA A 100 13.44 -2.93 12.38
CA ALA A 100 14.73 -3.00 11.72
C ALA A 100 15.75 -3.81 12.53
N GLY A 101 16.50 -4.67 11.84
CA GLY A 101 17.71 -5.27 12.40
C GLY A 101 18.88 -4.28 12.41
N ASN A 102 20.10 -4.79 12.63
CA ASN A 102 21.32 -3.96 12.64
C ASN A 102 21.84 -3.60 11.23
N GLN A 103 21.10 -3.93 10.17
CA GLN A 103 21.51 -3.64 8.80
C GLN A 103 21.11 -2.20 8.42
N PRO A 104 22.04 -1.38 7.93
CA PRO A 104 21.69 -0.04 7.49
C PRO A 104 20.75 -0.10 6.29
N ARG A 105 19.78 0.81 6.25
CA ARG A 105 18.92 0.98 5.07
C ARG A 105 19.78 1.46 3.91
N GLN A 106 19.83 0.70 2.84
CA GLN A 106 20.52 1.13 1.63
C GLN A 106 19.59 2.00 0.77
N GLY A 107 20.16 3.01 0.09
CA GLY A 107 19.43 3.80 -0.90
C GLY A 107 19.10 2.96 -2.13
N ARG A 108 18.17 3.44 -2.96
CA ARG A 108 17.99 2.89 -4.31
C ARG A 108 19.22 3.25 -5.14
N MET A 109 19.72 2.32 -5.95
CA MET A 109 20.77 2.63 -6.92
C MET A 109 20.28 3.71 -7.92
N PRO A 110 21.07 4.77 -8.18
CA PRO A 110 20.66 5.80 -9.12
C PRO A 110 20.66 5.23 -10.55
N LEU A 111 19.52 5.37 -11.24
CA LEU A 111 19.46 5.13 -12.68
C LEU A 111 19.95 6.37 -13.42
N SER A 112 20.78 6.17 -14.44
CA SER A 112 21.12 7.22 -15.39
C SER A 112 19.89 7.62 -16.18
N MET A 113 19.72 8.91 -16.39
CA MET A 113 18.65 9.46 -17.24
C MET A 113 19.27 10.07 -18.48
N ARG A 114 18.67 9.81 -19.63
CA ARG A 114 19.05 10.48 -20.88
C ARG A 114 18.95 11.99 -20.72
N ALA A 115 19.88 12.71 -21.33
CA ALA A 115 19.89 14.16 -21.28
C ALA A 115 18.56 14.75 -21.78
N ALA A 116 18.04 15.77 -21.08
CA ALA A 116 16.77 16.42 -21.43
C ALA A 116 16.74 16.92 -22.89
N LYS A 117 17.89 17.36 -23.42
CA LYS A 117 18.05 17.81 -24.81
C LYS A 117 17.73 16.73 -25.86
N VAL A 118 17.90 15.46 -25.47
CA VAL A 118 17.60 14.30 -26.31
C VAL A 118 16.16 13.84 -26.06
N ARG A 119 15.75 13.70 -24.79
CA ARG A 119 14.40 13.24 -24.40
C ARG A 119 13.26 14.09 -24.97
N LYS A 120 13.48 15.37 -25.24
CA LYS A 120 12.44 16.23 -25.85
C LYS A 120 12.18 15.93 -27.34
N LYS A 121 12.97 15.08 -27.98
CA LYS A 121 12.91 14.78 -29.42
C LYS A 121 12.24 13.44 -29.73
N ASP A 122 12.03 12.59 -28.73
CA ASP A 122 11.48 11.24 -28.90
C ASP A 122 10.75 10.77 -27.64
N PHE A 123 9.94 9.71 -27.79
CA PHE A 123 9.27 9.01 -26.70
C PHE A 123 10.02 7.73 -26.28
N GLY A 124 11.33 7.65 -26.57
CA GLY A 124 12.15 6.52 -26.18
C GLY A 124 12.30 6.42 -24.67
N ILE A 125 12.78 5.27 -24.19
CA ILE A 125 13.10 5.02 -22.78
C ILE A 125 13.96 6.19 -22.26
N TYR A 126 13.56 6.78 -21.14
CA TYR A 126 14.15 8.01 -20.62
C TYR A 126 15.13 7.79 -19.47
N ALA A 127 14.98 6.66 -18.76
CA ALA A 127 15.88 6.19 -17.73
C ALA A 127 16.49 4.87 -18.19
N ASP A 128 17.82 4.78 -18.12
CA ASP A 128 18.54 3.60 -18.56
C ASP A 128 18.14 2.39 -17.70
N THR A 129 18.19 1.20 -18.30
CA THR A 129 17.94 -0.06 -17.59
C THR A 129 19.17 -0.45 -16.78
N MET A 130 18.98 -1.18 -15.68
CA MET A 130 20.07 -1.78 -14.93
C MET A 130 20.77 -2.86 -15.78
N THR A 131 22.08 -2.97 -15.64
CA THR A 131 22.80 -4.19 -16.02
C THR A 131 22.35 -5.37 -15.15
N GLU A 132 22.63 -6.60 -15.58
CA GLU A 132 22.28 -7.79 -14.80
C GLU A 132 22.89 -7.76 -13.38
N GLU A 133 24.16 -7.34 -13.27
CA GLU A 133 24.86 -7.26 -11.99
C GLU A 133 24.27 -6.18 -11.07
N GLU A 134 23.93 -5.02 -11.62
CA GLU A 134 23.23 -3.96 -10.90
C GLU A 134 21.83 -4.40 -10.45
N ALA A 135 21.09 -5.12 -11.30
CA ALA A 135 19.78 -5.64 -10.97
C ALA A 135 19.84 -6.69 -9.84
N LYS A 136 20.82 -7.60 -9.88
CA LYS A 136 21.08 -8.55 -8.79
C LYS A 136 21.42 -7.82 -7.49
N ALA A 137 22.24 -6.77 -7.55
CA ALA A 137 22.60 -5.97 -6.38
C ALA A 137 21.39 -5.22 -5.78
N GLU A 138 20.57 -4.56 -6.61
CA GLU A 138 19.35 -3.88 -6.15
C GLU A 138 18.32 -4.88 -5.59
N ALA A 139 18.14 -6.04 -6.23
CA ALA A 139 17.22 -7.08 -5.76
C ALA A 139 17.67 -7.72 -4.44
N GLY A 140 18.97 -7.89 -4.25
CA GLY A 140 19.56 -8.45 -3.04
C GLY A 140 19.67 -7.46 -1.87
N ARG A 141 19.44 -6.16 -2.09
CA ARG A 141 19.68 -5.16 -1.05
C ARG A 141 18.62 -5.21 0.05
N CYS A 142 19.08 -5.07 1.29
CA CYS A 142 18.17 -4.90 2.42
C CYS A 142 17.52 -3.52 2.38
N LEU A 143 16.19 -3.48 2.23
CA LEU A 143 15.39 -2.25 2.34
C LEU A 143 15.25 -1.75 3.78
N ASN A 144 15.63 -2.59 4.74
CA ASN A 144 15.33 -2.42 6.16
C ASN A 144 13.86 -2.02 6.39
N CYS A 145 12.95 -2.69 5.66
CA CYS A 145 11.54 -2.30 5.54
C CYS A 145 10.72 -2.55 6.81
N GLY A 146 11.30 -3.16 7.85
CA GLY A 146 10.59 -3.44 9.09
C GLY A 146 9.46 -4.46 8.96
N CYS A 147 9.37 -5.19 7.84
CA CYS A 147 8.34 -6.21 7.61
C CYS A 147 8.39 -7.40 8.60
N GLY A 148 9.40 -7.43 9.47
CA GLY A 148 9.57 -8.48 10.49
C GLY A 148 10.16 -9.78 9.95
N ILE A 149 10.24 -9.95 8.62
CA ILE A 149 10.94 -11.07 7.97
C ILE A 149 12.43 -10.93 8.27
N ALA A 150 13.01 -11.96 8.89
CA ALA A 150 14.42 -11.97 9.29
C ALA A 150 14.85 -10.76 10.15
N CYS A 151 13.96 -10.16 10.95
CA CYS A 151 14.29 -9.01 11.80
C CYS A 151 15.30 -9.29 12.93
N GLY A 152 15.51 -10.57 13.25
CA GLY A 152 16.46 -11.02 14.27
C GLY A 152 16.04 -10.77 15.71
N ALA A 153 14.79 -10.36 15.95
CA ALA A 153 14.27 -10.18 17.31
C ALA A 153 14.32 -11.50 18.11
N CYS A 154 13.97 -12.63 17.48
CA CYS A 154 14.08 -13.96 18.08
C CYS A 154 15.52 -14.34 18.41
N TYR A 155 16.46 -14.08 17.49
CA TYR A 155 17.88 -14.30 17.69
C TYR A 155 18.44 -13.49 18.88
N ARG A 156 18.15 -12.19 18.94
CA ARG A 156 18.65 -11.29 20.00
C ARG A 156 18.11 -11.60 21.39
N VAL A 157 16.89 -12.15 21.50
CA VAL A 157 16.28 -12.48 22.80
C VAL A 157 16.64 -13.88 23.30
N CYS A 158 17.24 -14.73 22.44
CA CYS A 158 17.54 -16.10 22.81
C CYS A 158 18.81 -16.20 23.68
N MET A 159 18.62 -16.25 25.00
CA MET A 159 19.72 -16.43 25.96
C MET A 159 20.44 -17.78 25.83
N SER A 160 19.76 -18.80 25.30
CA SER A 160 20.35 -20.13 25.06
C SER A 160 21.17 -20.20 23.76
N MET A 161 21.25 -19.12 22.98
CA MET A 161 21.91 -19.08 21.66
C MET A 161 21.44 -20.20 20.71
N ALA A 162 20.18 -20.62 20.84
CA ALA A 162 19.58 -21.72 20.08
C ALA A 162 19.07 -21.30 18.69
N ILE A 163 19.30 -20.06 18.26
CA ILE A 163 18.74 -19.51 17.01
C ILE A 163 19.89 -19.06 16.10
N SER A 164 19.79 -19.36 14.81
CA SER A 164 20.80 -18.97 13.81
C SER A 164 20.14 -18.58 12.47
N MET A 165 20.83 -17.80 11.65
CA MET A 165 20.35 -17.42 10.31
C MET A 165 20.80 -18.47 9.28
N LYS A 166 19.86 -19.00 8.49
CA LYS A 166 20.13 -19.89 7.35
C LYS A 166 19.23 -19.46 6.19
N ASP A 167 19.77 -19.32 4.98
CA ASP A 167 19.01 -19.01 3.76
C ASP A 167 17.97 -17.88 3.93
N GLY A 168 18.38 -16.79 4.57
CA GLY A 168 17.53 -15.61 4.78
C GLY A 168 16.43 -15.75 5.84
N HIS A 169 16.39 -16.83 6.62
CA HIS A 169 15.44 -17.03 7.72
C HIS A 169 16.12 -17.53 9.00
N TYR A 170 15.46 -17.30 10.15
CA TYR A 170 15.97 -17.76 11.44
C TYR A 170 15.46 -19.17 11.76
N VAL A 171 16.38 -20.07 12.07
CA VAL A 171 16.11 -21.47 12.43
C VAL A 171 16.40 -21.67 13.91
N ILE A 172 15.49 -22.35 14.61
CA ILE A 172 15.62 -22.73 16.02
C ILE A 172 16.20 -24.15 16.10
N ASP A 173 17.37 -24.28 16.71
CA ASP A 173 17.97 -25.55 17.10
C ASP A 173 17.18 -26.14 18.27
N ARG A 174 16.49 -27.25 18.02
CA ARG A 174 15.60 -27.89 19.01
C ARG A 174 16.38 -28.50 20.17
N GLU A 175 17.60 -28.96 19.95
CA GLU A 175 18.42 -29.60 20.99
C GLU A 175 18.93 -28.58 22.00
N LYS A 176 19.19 -27.34 21.55
CA LYS A 176 19.63 -26.23 22.41
C LYS A 176 18.49 -25.40 22.99
N CYS A 177 17.24 -25.63 22.59
CA CYS A 177 16.11 -24.81 22.98
C CYS A 177 15.50 -25.28 24.31
N HIS A 178 15.39 -24.37 25.29
CA HIS A 178 14.80 -24.67 26.60
C HIS A 178 13.30 -24.31 26.68
N ALA A 179 12.66 -24.01 25.55
CA ALA A 179 11.23 -23.67 25.46
C ALA A 179 10.76 -22.53 26.39
N CYS A 180 11.59 -21.51 26.65
CA CYS A 180 11.24 -20.38 27.53
C CYS A 180 10.18 -19.41 26.94
N GLY A 181 9.89 -19.50 25.64
CA GLY A 181 8.86 -18.71 24.96
C GLY A 181 9.19 -17.22 24.75
N MET A 182 10.40 -16.76 25.06
CA MET A 182 10.76 -15.34 24.85
C MET A 182 10.75 -14.94 23.37
N CYS A 183 11.31 -15.78 22.49
CA CYS A 183 11.30 -15.53 21.05
C CYS A 183 9.87 -15.55 20.47
N PHE A 184 9.04 -16.48 20.94
CA PHE A 184 7.62 -16.57 20.60
C PHE A 184 6.88 -15.27 20.91
N ARG A 185 6.93 -14.80 22.16
CA ARG A 185 6.25 -13.56 22.58
C ARG A 185 6.79 -12.31 21.92
N ARG A 186 8.05 -12.33 21.48
CA ARG A 186 8.70 -11.17 20.85
C ARG A 186 8.50 -11.09 19.34
N CYS A 187 8.02 -12.15 18.69
CA CYS A 187 7.86 -12.18 17.23
C CYS A 187 6.70 -11.27 16.79
N PRO A 188 6.96 -10.16 16.06
CA PRO A 188 5.91 -9.24 15.63
C PRO A 188 4.97 -9.84 14.57
N ASN A 189 5.41 -10.90 13.89
CA ASN A 189 4.66 -11.57 12.83
C ASN A 189 4.03 -12.89 13.29
N MET A 190 4.23 -13.28 14.56
CA MET A 190 3.75 -14.57 15.09
C MET A 190 4.24 -15.81 14.30
N ASN A 191 5.42 -15.71 13.67
CA ASN A 191 6.01 -16.79 12.86
C ASN A 191 6.63 -17.94 13.68
N ILE A 192 6.52 -17.91 15.00
CA ILE A 192 7.09 -18.91 15.90
C ILE A 192 5.92 -19.58 16.60
N GLU A 193 5.97 -20.90 16.71
CA GLU A 193 5.00 -21.69 17.46
C GLU A 193 5.70 -22.43 18.59
N MET A 194 5.04 -22.50 19.75
CA MET A 194 5.49 -23.30 20.87
C MET A 194 4.96 -24.73 20.69
N VAL A 195 5.85 -25.66 20.35
CA VAL A 195 5.51 -27.08 20.26
C VAL A 195 5.64 -27.74 21.63
N LYS A 196 4.66 -28.55 22.00
CA LYS A 196 4.81 -29.48 23.13
C LYS A 196 5.53 -30.72 22.59
N THR A 197 6.77 -30.89 23.00
CA THR A 197 7.51 -32.15 22.85
C THR A 197 7.14 -33.11 23.97
#